data_AF-A0A3M1F348-F1
#
_entry.id   AF-A0A3M1F348-F1
#
_cell.length_a   1.000
_cell.length_b   1.000
_cell.length_c   1.000
_cell.angle_alpha   90.00
_cell.angle_beta   90.00
_cell.angle_gamma   90.00
#
_symmetry.space_group_name_H-M   'P 1'
#
loop_
_entity.id
_entity.type
_entity.pdbx_description
1 polymer ?
#
loop_
_entity_poly.entity_id
_entity_poly.type
_entity_poly.pdbx_seq_one_letter_code
_entity_poly.pdbx_strand_id
1 'polypeptide(L)'
;CRFVEEKVFSVFKNRDYRWMNEFAVRMAFLTLLYNDIVFMIDAEEEIGRRYADLVMIARPDMRRFEVFDILIEFKYVDLAEAGVTGEGARGLPEGEIRALPAVKRAFEDAGKQLAHYAAGLERKYGETLRLRTFAVVSLGFERVVGEEVMRREE
;
A
#
# COMPACT_ATOMS: atom_id res chain seq x y z
N CYS A 1 4.82 -8.90 1.71
CA CYS A 1 3.86 -9.06 0.60
C CYS A 1 3.71 -10.50 0.06
N ARG A 2 4.70 -11.40 0.23
CA ARG A 2 4.66 -12.81 -0.24
C ARG A 2 3.35 -13.57 -0.01
N PHE A 3 2.73 -13.43 1.17
CA PHE A 3 1.43 -14.08 1.43
C PHE A 3 0.36 -13.68 0.42
N VAL A 4 0.25 -12.39 0.08
CA VAL A 4 -0.73 -11.89 -0.88
C VAL A 4 -0.42 -12.46 -2.26
N GLU A 5 0.84 -12.40 -2.70
CA GLU A 5 1.30 -12.96 -3.98
C GLU A 5 0.94 -14.46 -4.09
N GLU A 6 1.35 -15.26 -3.11
CA GLU A 6 1.31 -16.71 -3.18
C GLU A 6 -0.05 -17.31 -2.86
N LYS A 7 -0.88 -16.64 -2.05
CA LYS A 7 -2.13 -17.22 -1.51
C LYS A 7 -3.39 -16.51 -1.97
N VAL A 8 -3.34 -15.20 -2.19
CA VAL A 8 -4.52 -14.41 -2.55
C VAL A 8 -4.54 -14.21 -4.06
N PHE A 9 -3.43 -13.71 -4.60
CA PHE A 9 -3.32 -13.31 -6.00
C PHE A 9 -3.11 -14.50 -6.95
N SER A 10 -2.45 -15.56 -6.48
CA SER A 10 -2.26 -16.80 -7.23
C SER A 10 -3.56 -17.52 -7.64
N VAL A 11 -4.70 -17.20 -7.00
CA VAL A 11 -6.00 -17.81 -7.29
C VAL A 11 -6.63 -17.22 -8.56
N PHE A 12 -6.29 -15.98 -8.92
CA PHE A 12 -6.83 -15.31 -10.10
C PHE A 12 -6.21 -15.87 -11.38
N LYS A 13 -7.02 -16.05 -12.42
CA LYS A 13 -6.59 -16.56 -13.73
C LYS A 13 -6.52 -15.45 -14.75
N ASN A 14 -5.88 -15.69 -15.89
CA ASN A 14 -5.70 -14.72 -16.99
C ASN A 14 -6.99 -13.97 -17.42
N ARG A 15 -8.17 -14.56 -17.24
CA ARG A 15 -9.46 -13.91 -17.55
C ARG A 15 -9.78 -12.75 -16.59
N ASP A 16 -9.34 -12.86 -15.34
CA ASP A 16 -9.66 -11.93 -14.27
C ASP A 16 -8.80 -10.66 -14.37
N TYR A 17 -7.70 -10.69 -15.15
CA TYR A 17 -6.81 -9.56 -15.46
C TYR A 17 -7.53 -8.33 -16.02
N ARG A 18 -8.66 -8.52 -16.70
CA ARG A 18 -9.45 -7.41 -17.24
C ARG A 18 -10.04 -6.51 -16.14
N TRP A 19 -10.23 -7.04 -14.93
CA TRP A 19 -10.79 -6.31 -13.79
C TRP A 19 -9.71 -5.96 -12.76
N MET A 20 -8.44 -6.28 -13.03
CA MET A 20 -7.33 -6.08 -12.11
C MET A 20 -6.76 -4.67 -12.28
N ASN A 21 -6.78 -3.94 -11.16
CA ASN A 21 -6.37 -2.55 -11.06
C ASN A 21 -6.01 -2.23 -9.61
N GLU A 22 -5.65 -0.98 -9.34
CA GLU A 22 -5.31 -0.48 -8.00
C GLU A 22 -6.42 -0.71 -6.96
N PHE A 23 -7.69 -0.59 -7.36
CA PHE A 23 -8.83 -0.84 -6.47
C PHE A 23 -8.87 -2.29 -5.98
N ALA A 24 -8.63 -3.27 -6.85
CA ALA A 24 -8.62 -4.68 -6.46
C ALA A 24 -7.49 -5.01 -5.47
N VAL A 25 -6.31 -4.39 -5.64
CA VAL A 25 -5.19 -4.52 -4.68
C VAL A 25 -5.58 -3.93 -3.34
N ARG A 26 -6.12 -2.71 -3.33
CA ARG A 26 -6.60 -2.04 -2.11
C ARG A 26 -7.61 -2.89 -1.36
N MET A 27 -8.60 -3.44 -2.04
CA MET A 27 -9.63 -4.29 -1.43
C MET A 27 -9.07 -5.56 -0.82
N ALA A 28 -8.09 -6.19 -1.47
CA ALA A 28 -7.43 -7.39 -0.91
C ALA A 28 -6.71 -7.07 0.39
N PHE A 29 -5.93 -5.99 0.44
CA PHE A 29 -5.23 -5.57 1.65
C PHE A 29 -6.19 -5.09 2.74
N LEU A 30 -7.21 -4.31 2.40
CA LEU A 30 -8.23 -3.88 3.37
C LEU A 30 -8.89 -5.08 4.04
N THR A 31 -9.31 -6.08 3.27
CA THR A 31 -9.97 -7.28 3.81
C THR A 31 -9.04 -8.09 4.73
N LEU A 32 -7.74 -8.16 4.41
CA LEU A 32 -6.76 -8.88 5.21
C LEU A 32 -6.35 -8.15 6.49
N LEU A 33 -6.32 -6.82 6.45
CA LEU A 33 -5.85 -5.96 7.54
C LEU A 33 -7.00 -5.42 8.39
N TYR A 34 -8.26 -5.62 7.99
CA TYR A 34 -9.42 -5.12 8.71
C TYR A 34 -9.46 -5.65 10.14
N ASN A 35 -9.35 -4.74 11.11
CA ASN A 35 -9.40 -5.03 12.53
C ASN A 35 -9.92 -3.80 13.29
N ASP A 36 -11.24 -3.76 13.49
CA ASP A 36 -11.98 -2.70 14.17
C ASP A 36 -11.88 -2.75 15.71
N ILE A 37 -11.34 -3.85 16.24
CA ILE A 37 -11.01 -4.01 17.66
C ILE A 37 -9.82 -3.12 18.01
N VAL A 38 -8.80 -3.07 17.15
CA VAL A 38 -7.56 -2.33 17.39
C VAL A 38 -7.58 -0.94 16.74
N PHE A 39 -8.16 -0.84 15.54
CA PHE A 39 -8.04 0.34 14.69
C PHE A 39 -9.40 0.97 14.39
N MET A 40 -9.41 2.30 14.31
CA MET A 40 -10.37 3.05 13.52
C MET A 40 -9.82 3.04 12.09
N ILE A 41 -10.45 2.26 11.22
CA ILE A 41 -10.06 2.16 9.82
C ILE A 41 -10.88 3.18 9.05
N ASP A 42 -10.19 4.08 8.38
CA ASP A 42 -10.79 5.08 7.53
C ASP A 42 -10.24 4.94 6.11
N ALA A 43 -11.15 4.82 5.14
CA ALA A 43 -10.85 4.72 3.72
C ALA A 43 -11.31 5.98 2.95
N GLU A 44 -11.96 6.94 3.61
CA GLU A 44 -12.67 8.05 2.98
C GLU A 44 -12.47 9.42 3.68
N GLU A 45 -11.60 9.55 4.68
CA GLU A 45 -11.45 10.85 5.34
C GLU A 45 -10.78 11.90 4.45
N GLU A 46 -11.55 12.93 4.14
CA GLU A 46 -11.24 14.10 3.30
C GLU A 46 -10.19 15.01 3.97
N ILE A 47 -8.97 14.52 4.17
CA ILE A 47 -7.84 15.37 4.59
C ILE A 47 -7.30 16.07 3.34
N GLY A 48 -7.85 17.25 3.03
CA GLY A 48 -7.32 18.12 1.98
C GLY A 48 -7.67 17.71 0.54
N ARG A 49 -8.81 17.03 0.32
CA ARG A 49 -9.36 16.64 -1.00
C ARG A 49 -8.54 15.62 -1.80
N ARG A 50 -7.72 14.82 -1.14
CA ARG A 50 -7.18 13.60 -1.72
C ARG A 50 -7.48 12.45 -0.74
N TYR A 51 -7.69 11.23 -1.25
CA TYR A 51 -7.97 10.03 -0.44
C TYR A 51 -6.71 9.20 -0.27
N ALA A 52 -6.29 8.94 0.97
CA ALA A 52 -5.27 7.92 1.25
C ALA A 52 -5.90 6.55 1.06
N ASP A 53 -5.14 5.58 0.54
CA ASP A 53 -5.77 4.32 0.17
C ASP A 53 -6.17 3.45 1.36
N LEU A 54 -5.38 3.46 2.44
CA LEU A 54 -5.72 2.81 3.69
C LEU A 54 -5.08 3.54 4.87
N VAL A 55 -5.91 4.00 5.80
CA VAL A 55 -5.48 4.57 7.09
C VAL A 55 -6.03 3.73 8.23
N MET A 56 -5.16 3.30 9.13
CA MET A 56 -5.50 2.54 10.33
C MET A 56 -4.98 3.31 11.54
N ILE A 57 -5.87 4.04 12.20
CA ILE A 57 -5.55 4.81 13.40
C ILE A 57 -5.86 3.98 14.64
N ALA A 58 -4.88 3.75 15.51
CA ALA A 58 -5.11 2.97 16.71
C ALA A 58 -6.14 3.66 17.61
N ARG A 59 -7.12 2.89 18.10
CA ARG A 59 -8.19 3.43 18.94
C ARG A 59 -7.63 4.03 20.24
N PRO A 60 -8.23 5.08 20.80
CA PRO A 60 -7.74 5.72 22.02
C PRO A 60 -7.53 4.76 23.20
N ASP A 61 -8.43 3.80 23.39
CA ASP A 61 -8.35 2.78 24.45
C ASP A 61 -7.24 1.74 24.20
N MET A 62 -6.83 1.58 22.95
CA MET A 62 -5.74 0.68 22.55
C MET A 62 -4.36 1.32 22.64
N ARG A 63 -4.28 2.65 22.84
CA ARG A 63 -3.01 3.39 23.03
C ARG A 63 -2.24 3.01 24.30
N ARG A 64 -2.89 2.30 25.24
CA ARG A 64 -2.21 1.68 26.38
C ARG A 64 -1.21 0.60 25.97
N PHE A 65 -1.33 0.09 24.74
CA PHE A 65 -0.39 -0.83 24.11
C PHE A 65 0.49 -0.09 23.11
N GLU A 66 1.62 -0.69 22.74
CA GLU A 66 2.53 -0.14 21.73
C GLU A 66 2.05 -0.44 20.30
N VAL A 67 0.89 0.11 19.95
CA VAL A 67 0.32 0.01 18.60
C VAL A 67 0.71 1.24 17.77
N PHE A 68 1.21 1.01 16.57
CA PHE A 68 1.48 2.06 15.57
C PHE A 68 0.22 2.38 14.76
N ASP A 69 0.08 3.63 14.38
CA ASP A 69 -0.82 4.04 13.30
C ASP A 69 -0.20 3.67 11.97
N ILE A 70 -1.02 3.20 11.03
CA ILE A 70 -0.54 2.72 9.74
C ILE A 70 -1.20 3.53 8.63
N LEU A 71 -0.38 4.05 7.73
CA LEU A 71 -0.81 4.66 6.47
C LEU A 71 -0.19 3.86 5.33
N ILE A 72 -1.02 3.36 4.41
CA ILE A 72 -0.59 2.59 3.25
C ILE A 72 -1.11 3.25 1.99
N GLU A 73 -0.22 3.45 1.02
CA GLU A 73 -0.56 3.88 -0.34
C GLU A 73 -0.29 2.72 -1.30
N PHE A 74 -1.28 2.39 -2.13
CA PHE A 74 -1.15 1.36 -3.15
C PHE A 74 -0.89 1.98 -4.51
N LYS A 75 -0.12 1.28 -5.32
CA LYS A 75 0.02 1.56 -6.75
C LYS A 75 -0.10 0.28 -7.53
N TYR A 76 -0.68 0.38 -8.71
CA TYR A 76 -0.73 -0.71 -9.67
C TYR A 76 0.07 -0.35 -10.91
N VAL A 77 0.97 -1.25 -11.31
CA VAL A 77 1.73 -1.16 -12.55
C VAL A 77 1.30 -2.31 -13.45
N ASP A 78 0.86 -1.97 -14.67
CA ASP A 78 0.50 -2.99 -15.64
C ASP A 78 1.74 -3.71 -16.19
N LEU A 79 1.60 -5.01 -16.48
CA LEU A 79 2.69 -5.81 -17.04
C LEU A 79 3.17 -5.26 -18.40
N ALA A 80 2.25 -4.76 -19.23
CA ALA A 80 2.57 -4.15 -20.51
C ALA A 80 3.30 -2.82 -20.34
N GLU A 81 2.92 -2.01 -19.35
CA GLU A 81 3.63 -0.77 -19.00
C GLU A 81 5.05 -1.05 -18.53
N ALA A 82 5.23 -2.11 -17.73
CA ALA A 82 6.53 -2.56 -17.26
C ALA A 82 7.35 -3.31 -18.31
N GLY A 83 6.77 -3.62 -19.48
CA GLY A 83 7.44 -4.34 -20.56
C GLY A 83 7.78 -5.80 -20.25
N VAL A 84 7.05 -6.43 -19.33
CA VAL A 84 7.30 -7.82 -18.90
C VAL A 84 6.06 -8.70 -19.09
N THR A 85 6.25 -9.99 -19.29
CA THR A 85 5.16 -10.97 -19.25
C THR A 85 4.86 -11.39 -17.82
N GLY A 86 3.70 -11.98 -17.57
CA GLY A 86 3.36 -12.44 -16.22
C GLY A 86 4.29 -13.55 -15.71
N GLU A 87 4.66 -14.49 -16.58
CA GLU A 87 5.67 -15.52 -16.28
C GLU A 87 7.05 -14.90 -16.02
N GLY A 88 7.45 -13.90 -16.81
CA GLY A 88 8.67 -13.13 -16.59
C GLY A 88 8.68 -12.46 -15.21
N ALA A 89 7.60 -11.76 -14.85
CA ALA A 89 7.47 -11.08 -13.57
C ALA A 89 7.58 -12.04 -12.36
N ARG A 90 7.01 -13.25 -12.43
CA ARG A 90 7.14 -14.25 -11.35
C ARG A 90 8.57 -14.72 -11.14
N GLY A 91 9.36 -14.83 -12.21
CA GLY A 91 10.72 -15.33 -12.16
C GLY A 91 11.77 -14.33 -11.68
N LEU A 92 11.48 -13.03 -11.74
CA LEU A 92 12.44 -11.99 -11.34
C LEU A 92 12.64 -11.97 -9.82
N PRO A 93 13.83 -11.72 -9.28
CA PRO A 93 14.00 -11.42 -7.86
C PRO A 93 13.38 -10.06 -7.50
N GLU A 94 13.04 -9.85 -6.23
CA GLU A 94 12.42 -8.59 -5.76
C GLU A 94 13.24 -7.35 -6.14
N GLY A 95 14.58 -7.42 -6.07
CA GLY A 95 15.46 -6.31 -6.44
C GLY A 95 15.35 -5.90 -7.92
N GLU A 96 15.12 -6.87 -8.82
CA GLU A 96 14.92 -6.59 -10.24
C GLU A 96 13.53 -6.01 -10.52
N ILE A 97 12.50 -6.48 -9.81
CA ILE A 97 11.16 -5.87 -9.87
C ILE A 97 11.22 -4.39 -9.45
N ARG A 98 11.90 -4.09 -8.33
CA ARG A 98 12.11 -2.72 -7.86
C ARG A 98 12.97 -1.89 -8.81
N ALA A 99 13.82 -2.54 -9.63
CA ALA A 99 14.67 -1.85 -10.59
C ALA A 99 13.89 -1.35 -11.81
N LEU A 100 12.72 -1.93 -12.11
CA LEU A 100 11.88 -1.58 -13.26
C LEU A 100 11.48 -0.10 -13.22
N PRO A 101 11.65 0.65 -14.32
CA PRO A 101 11.34 2.09 -14.34
C PRO A 101 9.91 2.42 -13.91
N ALA A 102 8.91 1.64 -14.36
CA ALA A 102 7.51 1.85 -14.01
C ALA A 102 7.25 1.64 -12.50
N VAL A 103 7.90 0.63 -11.90
CA VAL A 103 7.79 0.34 -10.45
C VAL A 103 8.48 1.42 -9.62
N LYS A 104 9.65 1.91 -10.04
CA LYS A 104 10.32 3.04 -9.38
C LYS A 104 9.44 4.30 -9.37
N ARG A 105 8.88 4.64 -10.53
CA ARG A 105 7.97 5.79 -10.65
C ARG A 105 6.76 5.64 -9.72
N ALA A 106 6.18 4.44 -9.65
CA ALA A 106 5.07 4.16 -8.75
C ALA A 106 5.45 4.39 -7.28
N PHE A 107 6.63 3.93 -6.84
CA PHE A 107 7.12 4.21 -5.48
C PHE A 107 7.36 5.71 -5.24
N GLU A 108 7.95 6.43 -6.19
CA GLU A 108 8.15 7.88 -6.09
C GLU A 108 6.83 8.65 -5.95
N ASP A 109 5.82 8.28 -6.73
CA ASP A 109 4.50 8.90 -6.69
C ASP A 109 3.74 8.57 -5.40
N ALA A 110 3.81 7.30 -4.95
CA ALA A 110 3.28 6.90 -3.66
C ALA A 110 3.95 7.68 -2.51
N GLY A 111 5.27 7.85 -2.54
CA GLY A 111 6.01 8.63 -1.54
C GLY A 111 5.53 10.08 -1.43
N LYS A 112 5.26 10.75 -2.56
CA LYS A 112 4.69 12.12 -2.57
C LYS A 112 3.30 12.18 -1.94
N GLN A 113 2.45 11.19 -2.22
CA GLN A 113 1.10 11.12 -1.65
C GLN A 113 1.15 10.83 -0.15
N LEU A 114 1.95 9.85 0.26
CA LEU A 114 2.18 9.51 1.67
C LEU A 114 2.67 10.71 2.47
N ALA A 115 3.64 11.48 1.96
CA ALA A 115 4.14 12.67 2.63
C ALA A 115 3.04 13.72 2.86
N HIS A 116 2.18 13.93 1.85
CA HIS A 116 1.05 14.86 1.96
C HIS A 116 0.05 14.43 3.03
N TYR A 117 -0.34 13.16 3.06
CA TYR A 117 -1.30 12.63 4.05
C TYR A 117 -0.72 12.53 5.44
N ALA A 118 0.53 12.09 5.59
CA ALA A 118 1.21 12.02 6.88
C ALA A 118 1.19 13.40 7.56
N ALA A 119 1.53 14.47 6.83
CA ALA A 119 1.45 15.83 7.35
C ALA A 119 0.02 16.23 7.78
N GLY A 120 -1.00 15.73 7.09
CA GLY A 120 -2.40 15.93 7.45
C GLY A 120 -2.83 15.19 8.72
N LEU A 121 -2.41 13.93 8.87
CA LEU A 121 -2.63 13.13 10.08
C LEU A 121 -1.89 13.73 11.28
N GLU A 122 -0.66 14.20 11.10
CA GLU A 122 0.11 14.89 12.14
C GLU A 122 -0.61 16.14 12.64
N ARG A 123 -1.16 16.97 11.74
CA ARG A 123 -1.96 18.14 12.14
C ARG A 123 -3.22 17.77 12.92
N LYS A 124 -3.83 16.62 12.63
CA LYS A 124 -5.08 16.17 13.25
C LYS A 124 -4.87 15.50 14.60
N TYR A 125 -3.89 14.62 14.71
CA TYR A 125 -3.68 13.74 15.87
C TYR A 125 -2.49 14.16 16.75
N GLY A 126 -1.61 15.03 16.26
CA GLY A 126 -0.49 15.58 17.00
C GLY A 126 0.40 14.51 17.62
N GLU A 127 0.81 14.75 18.87
CA GLU A 127 1.74 13.89 19.62
C GLU A 127 1.22 12.48 19.93
N THR A 128 -0.08 12.24 19.78
CA THR A 128 -0.67 10.91 19.99
C THR A 128 -0.42 9.96 18.82
N LEU A 129 -0.06 10.50 17.66
CA LEU A 129 0.17 9.77 16.43
C LEU A 129 1.50 9.02 16.47
N ARG A 130 1.46 7.71 16.26
CA ARG A 130 2.62 6.82 16.14
C ARG A 130 2.68 6.26 14.73
N LEU A 131 2.88 7.14 13.75
CA LEU A 131 2.69 6.80 12.34
C LEU A 131 3.84 5.97 11.76
N ARG A 132 3.48 4.90 11.05
CA ARG A 132 4.33 4.20 10.08
C ARG A 132 3.66 4.23 8.71
N THR A 133 4.45 4.57 7.70
CA THR A 133 3.98 4.78 6.32
C THR A 133 4.56 3.73 5.40
N PHE A 134 3.73 3.17 4.53
CA PHE A 134 4.12 2.12 3.60
C PHE A 134 3.65 2.43 2.19
N ALA A 135 4.53 2.24 1.23
CA ALA A 135 4.16 2.18 -0.18
C ALA A 135 4.11 0.72 -0.61
N VAL A 136 3.05 0.33 -1.31
CA VAL A 136 2.88 -1.03 -1.84
C VAL A 136 2.58 -0.94 -3.33
N VAL A 137 3.47 -1.50 -4.14
CA VAL A 137 3.34 -1.54 -5.59
C VAL A 137 3.05 -2.96 -6.04
N SER A 138 1.96 -3.14 -6.76
CA SER A 138 1.60 -4.39 -7.43
C SER A 138 2.00 -4.32 -8.90
N LEU A 139 2.79 -5.28 -9.37
CA LEU A 139 3.12 -5.48 -10.78
C LEU A 139 2.22 -6.57 -11.35
N GLY A 140 1.16 -6.16 -12.05
CA GLY A 140 -0.01 -7.04 -12.22
C GLY A 140 -0.45 -7.57 -10.86
N PHE A 141 -0.89 -8.82 -10.80
CA PHE A 141 -0.98 -9.58 -9.53
C PHE A 141 0.11 -10.64 -9.42
N GLU A 142 1.11 -10.56 -10.30
CA GLU A 142 2.18 -11.54 -10.32
C GLU A 142 3.14 -11.29 -9.18
N ARG A 143 3.39 -10.02 -8.86
CA ARG A 143 4.30 -9.57 -7.81
C ARG A 143 3.76 -8.37 -7.07
N VAL A 144 4.02 -8.32 -5.77
CA VAL A 144 3.65 -7.24 -4.86
C VAL A 144 4.88 -6.92 -4.02
N VAL A 145 5.39 -5.72 -4.17
CA VAL A 145 6.56 -5.23 -3.44
C VAL A 145 6.14 -4.07 -2.56
N GLY A 146 6.62 -4.05 -1.32
CA GLY A 146 6.27 -3.01 -0.36
C GLY A 146 7.50 -2.51 0.38
N GLU A 147 7.52 -1.24 0.74
CA GLU A 147 8.57 -0.65 1.56
C GLU A 147 8.02 0.32 2.58
N GLU A 148 8.70 0.40 3.72
CA GLU A 148 8.45 1.44 4.71
C GLU A 148 9.07 2.74 4.21
N VAL A 149 8.25 3.78 4.05
CA VAL A 149 8.69 5.09 3.56
C VAL A 149 9.11 5.91 4.76
N MET A 150 10.37 5.75 5.18
CA MET A 150 10.90 6.49 6.32
C MET A 150 10.80 8.00 6.09
N ARG A 151 10.36 8.72 7.12
CA ARG A 151 10.49 10.19 7.18
C ARG A 151 11.96 10.54 7.00
N ARG A 152 12.26 11.45 6.06
CA ARG A 152 13.49 12.24 6.19
C ARG A 152 13.20 13.25 7.28
N GLU A 153 13.91 13.14 8.40
CA GLU A 153 14.00 14.25 9.35
C GLU A 153 14.75 15.36 8.61
N GLU A 154 14.05 16.45 8.30
CA GLU A 154 14.66 17.71 7.85
C GLU A 154 15.28 18.45 9.05
#